data_AF-A0A1M7F182-F1
#
_entry.id   AF-A0A1M7F182-F1
#
_cell.length_a   1.000
_cell.length_b   1.000
_cell.length_c   1.000
_cell.angle_alpha   90.00
_cell.angle_beta   90.00
_cell.angle_gamma   90.00
#
_symmetry.space_group_name_H-M   'P 1'
#
loop_
_entity.id
_entity.type
_entity.pdbx_description
1 polymer ?
#
loop_
_entity_poly.entity_id
_entity_poly.type
_entity_poly.pdbx_seq_one_letter_code
_entity_poly.pdbx_strand_id
1 'polypeptide(L)'
;MNLTWLTIFGVSLTLLAAVTSLGMLLFPERWGKLEAWAYGGARRPFPIWGLAVLLLALWGLGTTDFALRSDTGRTWAGWALVAGVPAFWAVKSAALVFNPRGRAVVSGISDPRSWRRIGLARLPIALGLAALVWFA
;
A
#
# COMPACT_ATOMS: atom_id res chain seq x y z
N MET A 1 23.88 -9.73 8.42
CA MET A 1 22.45 -10.06 8.57
C MET A 1 21.85 -10.13 7.17
N ASN A 2 21.48 -11.31 6.67
CA ASN A 2 20.79 -11.39 5.39
C ASN A 2 19.35 -10.94 5.59
N LEU A 3 18.96 -9.82 4.97
CA LEU A 3 17.57 -9.37 4.96
C LEU A 3 16.72 -10.40 4.21
N THR A 4 15.68 -10.91 4.87
CA THR A 4 14.71 -11.81 4.22
C THR A 4 13.86 -11.00 3.24
N TRP A 5 13.38 -11.64 2.17
CA TRP A 5 12.53 -10.96 1.19
C TRP A 5 11.22 -10.50 1.81
N LEU A 6 10.74 -11.21 2.83
CA LEU A 6 9.57 -10.81 3.61
C LEU A 6 9.81 -9.47 4.34
N THR A 7 10.96 -9.29 4.98
CA THR A 7 11.32 -8.01 5.62
C THR A 7 11.41 -6.90 4.57
N ILE A 8 12.04 -7.16 3.42
CA ILE A 8 12.14 -6.16 2.33
C ILE A 8 10.75 -5.75 1.85
N PHE A 9 9.86 -6.72 1.62
CA PHE A 9 8.48 -6.46 1.22
C PHE A 9 7.73 -5.62 2.28
N GLY A 10 7.78 -6.04 3.54
CA GLY A 10 7.06 -5.36 4.61
C GLY A 10 7.61 -3.96 4.91
N VAL A 11 8.93 -3.75 4.86
CA VAL A 11 9.55 -2.41 4.96
C VAL A 11 9.12 -1.54 3.79
N SER A 12 9.13 -2.08 2.56
CA SER A 12 8.70 -1.35 1.37
C SER A 12 7.23 -0.92 1.48
N LEU A 13 6.34 -1.79 1.96
CA LEU A 13 4.94 -1.47 2.23
C LEU A 13 4.79 -0.37 3.29
N THR A 14 5.54 -0.49 4.39
CA THR A 14 5.54 0.47 5.49
C THR A 14 5.97 1.85 4.99
N LEU A 15 7.07 1.92 4.24
CA LEU A 15 7.58 3.14 3.64
C LEU A 15 6.58 3.73 2.65
N LEU A 16 5.98 2.90 1.79
CA LEU A 16 4.98 3.37 0.84
C LEU A 16 3.76 3.97 1.58
N ALA A 17 3.26 3.31 2.62
CA ALA A 17 2.16 3.81 3.43
C ALA A 17 2.53 5.12 4.13
N ALA A 18 3.73 5.22 4.73
CA ALA A 18 4.20 6.41 5.40
C ALA A 18 4.40 7.59 4.42
N VAL A 19 5.13 7.38 3.32
CA VAL A 19 5.44 8.41 2.32
C VAL A 19 4.16 8.93 1.67
N THR A 20 3.22 8.05 1.29
CA THR A 20 1.95 8.50 0.71
C THR A 20 1.10 9.27 1.72
N SER A 21 1.09 8.85 2.99
CA SER A 21 0.37 9.58 4.05
C SER A 21 1.00 10.95 4.34
N LEU A 22 2.33 11.03 4.42
CA LEU A 22 3.07 12.28 4.59
C LEU A 22 2.92 13.20 3.38
N GLY A 23 2.92 12.64 2.16
CA GLY A 23 2.67 13.40 0.93
C GLY A 23 1.29 14.08 0.95
N MET A 24 0.25 13.37 1.39
CA MET A 24 -1.10 13.92 1.57
C MET A 24 -1.14 15.03 2.64
N LEU A 25 -0.35 14.92 3.70
CA LEU A 25 -0.30 15.89 4.81
C LEU A 25 0.45 17.17 4.44
N LEU A 26 1.65 17.01 3.91
CA LEU A 26 2.60 18.08 3.64
C LEU A 26 2.27 18.82 2.35
N PHE A 27 1.81 18.10 1.32
CA PHE A 27 1.59 18.65 -0.02
C PHE A 27 0.20 18.28 -0.58
N PRO A 28 -0.90 18.61 0.14
CA PRO A 28 -2.25 18.14 -0.21
C PRO A 28 -2.72 18.56 -1.62
N GLU A 29 -2.37 19.77 -2.06
CA GLU A 29 -2.74 20.27 -3.40
C GLU A 29 -2.01 19.51 -4.52
N ARG A 30 -0.71 19.25 -4.33
CA ARG A 30 0.08 18.45 -5.28
C ARG A 30 -0.42 17.00 -5.28
N TRP A 31 -0.82 16.49 -4.11
CA TRP A 31 -1.38 15.16 -3.98
C TRP A 31 -2.70 15.01 -4.74
N GLY A 32 -3.62 15.97 -4.61
CA GLY A 32 -4.89 15.95 -5.37
C GLY A 32 -4.66 15.93 -6.89
N LYS A 33 -3.70 16.71 -7.40
CA LYS A 33 -3.30 16.67 -8.82
C LYS A 33 -2.72 15.32 -9.23
N LEU A 34 -1.88 14.72 -8.38
CA LEU A 34 -1.30 13.40 -8.63
C LEU A 34 -2.37 12.30 -8.64
N GLU A 35 -3.33 12.35 -7.71
CA GLU A 35 -4.45 11.39 -7.66
C GLU A 35 -5.34 11.52 -8.91
N ALA A 36 -5.67 12.75 -9.31
CA ALA A 36 -6.44 13.00 -10.53
C ALA A 36 -5.71 12.50 -11.78
N TRP A 37 -4.40 12.68 -11.88
CA TRP A 37 -3.59 12.15 -12.97
C TRP A 37 -3.52 10.61 -12.96
N ALA A 38 -3.36 10.00 -11.78
CA ALA A 38 -3.21 8.55 -11.65
C ALA A 38 -4.53 7.78 -11.83
N TYR A 39 -5.65 8.35 -11.37
CA TYR A 39 -6.94 7.66 -11.27
C TYR A 39 -8.13 8.36 -11.93
N GLY A 40 -8.00 9.62 -12.35
CA GLY A 40 -9.10 10.39 -12.96
C GLY A 40 -9.32 10.11 -14.46
N GLY A 41 -8.35 9.52 -15.15
CA GLY A 41 -8.44 9.21 -16.59
C GLY A 41 -9.08 7.84 -16.90
N ALA A 42 -9.51 7.66 -18.15
CA ALA A 42 -10.04 6.38 -18.65
C ALA A 42 -9.00 5.25 -18.69
N ARG A 43 -7.70 5.60 -18.79
CA ARG A 43 -6.57 4.67 -18.70
C ARG A 43 -5.60 5.13 -17.62
N ARG A 44 -5.07 4.16 -16.86
CA ARG A 44 -4.01 4.43 -15.87
C ARG A 44 -2.67 4.66 -16.58
N PRO A 45 -1.88 5.65 -16.13
CA PRO A 45 -0.57 5.91 -16.72
C PRO A 45 0.40 4.74 -16.48
N PHE A 46 1.26 4.46 -17.45
CA PHE A 46 2.19 3.30 -17.43
C PHE A 46 3.07 3.20 -16.17
N PRO A 47 3.59 4.30 -15.58
CA PRO A 47 4.37 4.23 -14.35
C PRO A 47 3.61 3.58 -13.18
N ILE A 48 2.28 3.76 -13.10
CA ILE A 48 1.45 3.14 -12.06
C ILE A 48 1.39 1.62 -12.24
N TRP A 49 1.38 1.15 -13.48
CA TRP A 49 1.48 -0.29 -13.78
C TRP A 49 2.85 -0.84 -13.39
N GLY A 50 3.93 -0.12 -13.70
CA GLY A 50 5.29 -0.50 -13.29
C GLY A 50 5.41 -0.66 -11.77
N LEU A 51 4.90 0.30 -11.01
CA LEU A 51 4.87 0.23 -9.53
C LEU A 51 4.02 -0.94 -9.02
N ALA A 52 2.88 -1.22 -9.65
CA ALA A 52 2.04 -2.36 -9.27
C ALA A 52 2.75 -3.70 -9.53
N VAL A 53 3.42 -3.86 -10.66
CA VAL A 53 4.20 -5.06 -10.99
C VAL A 53 5.36 -5.23 -10.02
N LEU A 54 6.10 -4.17 -9.72
CA LEU A 54 7.20 -4.20 -8.74
C LEU A 54 6.71 -4.66 -7.37
N LEU A 55 5.57 -4.14 -6.93
CA LEU A 55 4.97 -4.48 -5.65
C LEU A 55 4.50 -5.94 -5.58
N LEU A 56 3.91 -6.45 -6.67
CA LEU A 56 3.56 -7.85 -6.80
C LEU A 56 4.80 -8.76 -6.83
N ALA A 57 5.88 -8.34 -7.48
CA ALA A 57 7.14 -9.08 -7.49
C ALA A 57 7.75 -9.17 -6.09
N LEU A 58 7.82 -8.04 -5.36
CA LEU A 58 8.29 -8.03 -3.97
C LEU A 58 7.43 -8.91 -3.06
N TRP A 59 6.10 -8.85 -3.22
CA TRP A 59 5.20 -9.74 -2.49
C TRP A 59 5.43 -11.22 -2.83
N GLY A 60 5.59 -11.57 -4.11
CA GLY A 60 5.83 -12.94 -4.56
C GLY A 60 7.14 -13.50 -4.03
N LEU A 61 8.21 -12.70 -4.06
CA LEU A 61 9.50 -13.05 -3.47
C LEU A 61 9.40 -13.25 -1.95
N GLY A 62 8.75 -12.31 -1.25
CA GLY A 62 8.54 -12.40 0.20
C GLY A 62 7.70 -13.61 0.61
N THR A 63 6.66 -13.92 -0.18
CA THR A 63 5.79 -15.09 0.03
C THR A 63 6.55 -16.39 -0.19
N THR A 64 7.39 -16.45 -1.23
CA THR A 64 8.21 -17.63 -1.53
C THR A 64 9.24 -17.87 -0.43
N ASP A 65 9.93 -16.82 0.00
CA ASP A 65 10.91 -16.88 1.09
C ASP A 65 10.24 -17.32 2.42
N PHE A 66 9.05 -16.79 2.73
CA PHE A 66 8.25 -17.20 3.89
C PHE A 66 7.76 -18.66 3.81
N ALA A 67 7.36 -19.12 2.63
CA ALA A 67 6.86 -20.48 2.44
C ALA A 67 7.97 -21.53 2.58
N LEU A 68 9.16 -21.22 2.06
CA LEU A 68 10.32 -22.12 2.01
C LEU A 68 11.12 -22.17 3.31
N ARG A 69 11.13 -21.10 4.12
CA ARG A 69 11.81 -21.07 5.42
C ARG A 69 10.91 -21.52 6.57
N SER A 70 10.68 -22.84 6.66
CA SER A 70 9.91 -23.44 7.76
C SER A 70 10.60 -23.37 9.12
N ASP A 71 11.91 -23.18 9.12
CA ASP A 71 12.86 -23.20 10.23
C ASP A 71 12.88 -21.90 11.05
N THR A 72 12.53 -20.75 10.46
CA THR A 72 12.41 -19.46 11.19
C THR A 72 11.04 -19.21 11.81
N GLY A 73 10.13 -20.18 11.76
CA GLY A 73 8.80 -20.11 12.35
C GLY A 73 7.84 -19.25 11.51
N ARG A 74 6.72 -19.85 11.10
CA ARG A 74 5.64 -19.12 10.41
C ARG A 74 4.88 -18.26 11.43
N THR A 75 5.43 -17.10 11.74
CA THR A 75 4.85 -16.15 12.69
C THR A 75 3.48 -15.68 12.21
N TRP A 76 2.60 -15.34 13.15
CA TRP A 76 1.29 -14.76 12.84
C TRP A 76 1.44 -13.43 12.07
N ALA A 77 2.50 -12.67 12.36
CA ALA A 77 2.82 -11.42 11.70
C ALA A 77 3.27 -11.63 10.25
N GLY A 78 4.10 -12.66 10.00
CA GLY A 78 4.45 -13.09 8.64
C GLY A 78 3.22 -13.52 7.84
N TRP A 79 2.30 -14.29 8.43
CA TRP A 79 1.02 -14.62 7.81
C TRP A 79 0.16 -13.40 7.51
N ALA A 80 0.12 -12.43 8.43
CA ALA A 80 -0.59 -11.17 8.22
C ALA A 80 0.00 -10.37 7.06
N LEU A 81 1.34 -10.32 6.91
CA LEU A 81 2.00 -9.64 5.79
C LEU A 81 1.79 -10.37 4.45
N VAL A 82 1.92 -11.69 4.43
CA VAL A 82 1.87 -12.50 3.20
C VAL A 82 0.45 -12.71 2.69
N ALA A 83 -0.53 -12.88 3.58
CA ALA A 83 -1.90 -13.20 3.19
C ALA A 83 -2.90 -12.11 3.63
N GLY A 84 -2.81 -11.64 4.87
CA GLY A 84 -3.79 -10.69 5.43
C GLY A 84 -3.80 -9.34 4.69
N VAL A 85 -2.64 -8.71 4.53
CA VAL A 85 -2.50 -7.41 3.86
C VAL A 85 -2.94 -7.50 2.38
N PRO A 86 -2.45 -8.47 1.57
CA PRO A 86 -2.94 -8.66 0.20
C PRO A 86 -4.43 -8.93 0.11
N ALA A 87 -5.01 -9.74 1.01
CA ALA A 87 -6.45 -9.99 1.04
C ALA A 87 -7.23 -8.70 1.29
N PHE A 88 -6.81 -7.88 2.26
CA PHE A 88 -7.43 -6.58 2.53
C PHE A 88 -7.32 -5.63 1.33
N TRP A 89 -6.18 -5.64 0.64
CA TRP A 89 -5.99 -4.89 -0.60
C TRP A 89 -6.85 -5.38 -1.75
N ALA A 90 -7.05 -6.69 -1.90
CA ALA A 90 -7.93 -7.26 -2.90
C ALA A 90 -9.38 -6.80 -2.67
N VAL A 91 -9.86 -6.85 -1.43
CA VAL A 91 -11.19 -6.36 -1.03
C VAL A 91 -11.32 -4.86 -1.32
N LYS A 92 -10.35 -4.05 -0.87
CA LYS A 92 -10.34 -2.60 -1.13
C LYS A 92 -10.30 -2.29 -2.63
N SER A 93 -9.50 -3.02 -3.39
CA SER A 93 -9.36 -2.83 -4.84
C SER A 93 -10.62 -3.23 -5.57
N ALA A 94 -11.28 -4.33 -5.18
CA ALA A 94 -12.57 -4.72 -5.72
C ALA A 94 -13.62 -3.62 -5.45
N ALA A 95 -13.66 -3.10 -4.22
CA ALA A 95 -14.56 -2.02 -3.83
C ALA A 95 -14.30 -0.70 -4.58
N LEU A 96 -13.12 -0.49 -5.17
CA LEU A 96 -12.78 0.70 -5.97
C LEU A 96 -12.90 0.45 -7.48
N VAL A 97 -12.33 -0.62 -8.00
CA VAL A 97 -12.30 -0.93 -9.45
C VAL A 97 -13.72 -1.15 -9.96
N PHE A 98 -14.53 -1.92 -9.23
CA PHE A 98 -15.92 -2.21 -9.62
C PHE A 98 -16.91 -1.13 -9.15
N ASN A 99 -16.46 -0.09 -8.45
CA ASN A 99 -17.29 1.03 -8.02
C ASN A 99 -16.89 2.34 -8.74
N PRO A 100 -17.40 2.60 -9.96
CA PRO A 100 -17.09 3.82 -10.70
C PRO A 100 -17.52 5.08 -9.96
N ARG A 101 -18.61 5.03 -9.17
CA ARG A 101 -19.06 6.17 -8.35
C ARG A 101 -18.07 6.48 -7.23
N GLY A 102 -17.59 5.46 -6.53
CA GLY A 102 -16.58 5.60 -5.48
C GLY A 102 -15.27 6.18 -6.01
N ARG A 103 -14.82 5.76 -7.20
CA ARG A 103 -13.64 6.34 -7.86
C ARG A 103 -13.83 7.82 -8.17
N ALA A 104 -14.97 8.20 -8.74
CA ALA A 104 -15.27 9.59 -9.06
C ALA A 104 -15.28 10.49 -7.81
N VAL A 105 -15.80 10.00 -6.67
CA VAL A 105 -15.78 10.72 -5.39
C VAL A 105 -14.34 10.98 -4.93
N VAL A 106 -13.47 9.97 -4.96
CA VAL A 106 -12.07 10.10 -4.51
C VAL A 106 -11.26 11.00 -5.45
N SER A 107 -11.39 10.83 -6.76
CA SER A 107 -10.70 11.67 -7.74
C SER A 107 -11.24 13.11 -7.79
N GLY A 108 -12.46 13.33 -7.29
CA GLY A 108 -13.10 14.64 -7.19
C GLY A 108 -12.74 15.43 -5.92
N ILE A 109 -11.93 14.86 -5.01
CA ILE A 109 -11.50 15.56 -3.79
C ILE A 109 -10.55 16.70 -4.17
N SER A 110 -11.07 17.92 -4.20
CA SER A 110 -10.30 19.14 -4.46
C SER A 110 -9.87 19.87 -3.19
N ASP A 111 -10.54 19.63 -2.06
CA ASP A 111 -10.26 20.32 -0.79
C ASP A 111 -8.96 19.79 -0.13
N PRO A 112 -7.93 20.65 0.07
CA PRO A 112 -6.69 20.27 0.74
C PRO A 112 -6.88 19.75 2.17
N ARG A 113 -7.92 20.21 2.90
CA ARG A 113 -8.19 19.74 4.26
C ARG A 113 -8.64 18.27 4.27
N SER A 114 -9.36 17.85 3.24
CA SER A 114 -9.77 16.46 3.07
C SER A 114 -8.56 15.55 2.88
N TRP A 115 -7.59 15.94 2.05
CA TRP A 115 -6.34 15.18 1.86
C TRP A 115 -5.52 15.06 3.15
N ARG A 116 -5.41 16.14 3.94
CA ARG A 116 -4.72 16.08 5.24
C ARG A 116 -5.41 15.11 6.20
N ARG A 117 -6.73 15.12 6.28
CA ARG A 117 -7.49 14.18 7.13
C ARG A 117 -7.26 12.73 6.70
N ILE A 118 -7.27 12.47 5.39
CA ILE A 118 -6.98 11.14 4.85
C ILE A 118 -5.56 10.70 5.20
N GLY A 119 -4.57 11.59 5.03
CA GLY A 119 -3.19 11.33 5.41
C GLY A 119 -3.04 10.97 6.90
N LEU A 120 -3.66 11.75 7.80
CA LEU A 120 -3.66 11.46 9.23
C LEU A 120 -4.31 10.11 9.55
N ALA A 121 -5.46 9.82 8.94
CA ALA A 121 -6.18 8.56 9.15
C ALA A 121 -5.39 7.32 8.67
N ARG A 122 -4.44 7.49 7.75
CA ARG A 122 -3.60 6.41 7.21
C ARG A 122 -2.29 6.21 7.97
N LEU A 123 -1.82 7.17 8.76
CA LEU A 123 -0.60 7.02 9.56
C LEU A 123 -0.64 5.81 10.52
N PRO A 124 -1.75 5.52 11.23
CA PRO A 124 -1.83 4.32 12.06
C PRO A 124 -1.60 3.02 11.29
N ILE A 125 -1.95 2.98 9.99
CA ILE A 125 -1.70 1.80 9.13
C ILE A 125 -0.20 1.62 8.93
N ALA A 126 0.55 2.70 8.69
CA ALA A 126 2.01 2.63 8.55
C ALA A 126 2.66 2.12 9.86
N LEU A 127 2.19 2.57 11.02
CA LEU A 127 2.65 2.06 12.31
C LEU A 127 2.31 0.58 12.51
N GLY A 128 1.09 0.17 12.13
CA GLY A 128 0.68 -1.24 12.18
C GLY A 128 1.54 -2.12 11.26
N LEU A 129 1.85 -1.66 10.04
CA LEU A 129 2.75 -2.36 9.13
C LEU A 129 4.17 -2.46 9.69
N ALA A 130 4.69 -1.38 10.28
CA ALA A 130 6.00 -1.38 10.93
C ALA A 130 6.06 -2.40 12.08
N ALA A 131 5.00 -2.47 12.89
CA ALA A 131 4.89 -3.47 13.95
C ALA A 131 4.84 -4.90 13.39
N LEU A 132 4.07 -5.13 12.32
CA LEU A 132 4.05 -6.44 11.67
C LEU A 132 5.43 -6.84 11.15
N VAL A 133 6.18 -5.92 10.54
CA VAL A 133 7.55 -6.19 10.09
C VAL A 133 8.48 -6.53 11.25
N TRP A 134 8.33 -5.83 12.38
CA TRP A 134 9.14 -6.07 13.57
C TRP A 134 8.90 -7.45 14.19
N PHE A 135 7.66 -7.97 14.11
CA PHE A 135 7.27 -9.26 14.66
C PHE A 135 7.28 -10.41 13.66
N ALA A 136 7.55 -10.14 12.37
CA ALA A 136 7.55 -11.12 11.29
C ALA A 136 8.89 -11.85 11.18
#